data_AF-A0A376K5S3-F1
#
_entry.id   AF-A0A376K5S3-F1
#
_cell.length_a   1.000
_cell.length_b   1.000
_cell.length_c   1.000
_cell.angle_alpha   90.00
_cell.angle_beta   90.00
_cell.angle_gamma   90.00
#
_symmetry.space_group_name_H-M   'P 1'
#
loop_
_entity.id
_entity.type
_entity.pdbx_description
1 polymer ?
#
loop_
_entity_poly.entity_id
_entity_poly.type
_entity_poly.pdbx_seq_one_letter_code
_entity_poly.pdbx_strand_id
1 'polypeptide(L)'
;MAIQGLEQAVENLSRISKTAVPGAAAMAINRVASSAISQSASQVARETKVRRKLVKERARLKRATVKNPQARIKVNRGDLPVIKPG
;
A
#
# COMPACT_ATOMS: atom_id res chain seq x y z
N MET A 1 11.70 -45.76 -7.55
CA MET A 1 12.76 -44.74 -7.47
C MET A 1 12.23 -43.55 -6.69
N ALA A 2 12.69 -43.34 -5.46
CA ALA A 2 12.41 -42.10 -4.74
C ALA A 2 13.34 -41.02 -5.32
N ILE A 3 12.75 -39.95 -5.87
CA ILE A 3 13.52 -38.82 -6.39
C ILE A 3 14.13 -38.12 -5.18
N GLN A 4 15.44 -38.32 -4.97
CA GLN A 4 16.17 -37.66 -3.89
C GLN A 4 16.00 -36.14 -4.02
N GLY A 5 15.59 -35.48 -2.94
CA GLY A 5 15.40 -34.02 -2.90
C GLY A 5 14.02 -33.51 -3.30
N LEU A 6 13.09 -34.34 -3.78
CA LEU A 6 11.72 -33.91 -4.07
C LEU A 6 10.98 -33.48 -2.81
N GLU A 7 11.15 -34.22 -1.71
CA GLU A 7 10.59 -33.88 -0.40
C GLU A 7 11.14 -32.54 0.13
N GLN A 8 12.45 -32.30 -0.04
CA GLN A 8 13.08 -31.02 0.32
C GLN A 8 12.56 -29.85 -0.53
N ALA A 9 12.34 -30.07 -1.83
CA ALA A 9 11.77 -29.06 -2.72
C ALA A 9 10.32 -28.71 -2.32
N VAL A 10 9.50 -29.71 -1.99
CA VAL A 10 8.13 -29.51 -1.49
C VAL A 10 8.13 -28.75 -0.16
N GLU A 11 9.07 -29.08 0.75
CA GLU A 11 9.20 -28.38 2.02
C GLU A 11 9.61 -26.91 1.82
N ASN A 12 10.53 -26.64 0.90
CA ASN A 12 10.96 -25.28 0.56
C ASN A 12 9.81 -24.46 -0.05
N LEU A 13 9.04 -25.04 -0.97
CA LEU A 13 7.84 -24.41 -1.54
C LEU A 13 6.79 -24.13 -0.45
N SER A 14 6.62 -25.06 0.48
CA SER A 14 5.71 -24.91 1.61
C SER A 14 6.13 -23.77 2.55
N ARG A 15 7.44 -23.59 2.79
CA ARG A 15 7.98 -22.47 3.58
C ARG A 15 7.74 -21.13 2.88
N ILE A 16 7.97 -21.05 1.57
CA ILE A 16 7.72 -19.85 0.76
C ILE A 16 6.23 -19.47 0.81
N SER A 17 5.35 -20.43 0.61
CA SER A 17 3.90 -20.22 0.64
C SER A 17 3.43 -19.69 2.00
N LYS A 18 3.97 -20.19 3.11
CA LYS A 18 3.58 -19.77 4.46
C LYS A 18 4.11 -18.39 4.87
N THR A 19 5.24 -17.95 4.32
CA THR A 19 5.96 -16.77 4.82
C THR A 19 6.12 -15.67 3.78
N ALA A 20 6.73 -16.00 2.65
CA ALA A 20 7.07 -15.04 1.61
C ALA A 20 5.83 -14.56 0.84
N VAL A 21 4.89 -15.45 0.53
CA VAL A 21 3.68 -15.10 -0.24
C VAL A 21 2.78 -14.10 0.51
N PRO A 22 2.44 -14.30 1.80
CA PRO A 22 1.68 -13.30 2.56
C PRO A 22 2.42 -11.97 2.72
N GLY A 23 3.74 -11.99 2.88
CA GLY A 23 4.58 -10.79 2.91
C GLY A 23 4.50 -10.02 1.58
N ALA A 24 4.66 -10.71 0.46
CA ALA A 24 4.53 -10.15 -0.89
C ALA A 24 3.13 -9.59 -1.14
N ALA A 25 2.08 -10.29 -0.71
CA ALA A 25 0.70 -9.82 -0.83
C ALA A 25 0.50 -8.50 -0.07
N ALA A 26 0.94 -8.42 1.20
CA ALA A 26 0.84 -7.18 1.96
C ALA A 26 1.62 -6.02 1.32
N MET A 27 2.79 -6.30 0.73
CA MET A 27 3.56 -5.30 -0.01
C MET A 27 2.82 -4.81 -1.26
N ALA A 28 2.25 -5.71 -2.05
CA ALA A 28 1.48 -5.37 -3.25
C ALA A 28 0.28 -4.47 -2.90
N ILE A 29 -0.46 -4.82 -1.86
CA ILE A 29 -1.61 -4.04 -1.38
C ILE A 29 -1.18 -2.63 -0.95
N ASN A 30 -0.09 -2.52 -0.19
CA ASN A 30 0.45 -1.22 0.22
C ASN A 30 0.94 -0.38 -0.96
N ARG A 31 1.51 -1.02 -1.99
CA ARG A 31 1.96 -0.35 -3.21
C ARG A 31 0.77 0.25 -3.97
N VAL A 32 -0.27 -0.54 -4.20
CA VAL A 32 -1.51 -0.07 -4.86
C VAL A 32 -2.14 1.07 -4.07
N ALA A 33 -2.26 0.94 -2.75
CA ALA A 33 -2.85 2.00 -1.92
C ALA A 33 -2.04 3.31 -1.97
N SER A 34 -0.71 3.24 -1.93
CA SER A 34 0.16 4.42 -2.06
C SER A 34 0.08 5.05 -3.46
N SER A 35 -0.03 4.24 -4.50
CA SER A 35 -0.23 4.71 -5.87
C SER A 35 -1.58 5.40 -6.03
N ALA A 36 -2.66 4.83 -5.49
CA ALA A 36 -3.98 5.43 -5.50
C ALA A 36 -3.97 6.81 -4.83
N ILE A 37 -3.39 6.94 -3.62
CA ILE A 37 -3.23 8.26 -2.96
C ILE A 37 -2.46 9.23 -3.86
N SER A 38 -1.37 8.78 -4.47
CA SER A 38 -0.51 9.64 -5.27
C SER A 38 -1.18 10.11 -6.56
N GLN A 39 -1.97 9.24 -7.21
CA GLN A 39 -2.74 9.56 -8.41
C GLN A 39 -3.90 10.48 -8.08
N SER A 40 -4.72 10.14 -7.09
CA SER A 40 -5.85 10.97 -6.66
C SER A 40 -5.40 12.36 -6.19
N ALA A 41 -4.29 12.45 -5.44
CA ALA A 41 -3.76 13.74 -5.02
C ALA A 41 -3.26 14.59 -6.20
N SER A 42 -2.73 13.99 -7.27
CA SER A 42 -2.36 14.72 -8.48
C SER A 42 -3.58 15.24 -9.24
N GLN A 43 -4.60 14.38 -9.37
CA GLN A 43 -5.84 14.72 -10.07
C GLN A 43 -6.55 15.90 -9.39
N VAL A 44 -6.81 15.79 -8.09
CA VAL A 44 -7.47 16.84 -7.31
C VAL A 44 -6.65 18.14 -7.32
N ALA A 45 -5.33 18.07 -7.15
CA ALA A 45 -4.47 19.26 -7.20
C ALA A 45 -4.55 20.01 -8.54
N ARG A 46 -4.69 19.28 -9.65
CA ARG A 46 -4.85 19.86 -10.99
C ARG A 46 -6.23 20.51 -11.15
N GLU A 47 -7.28 19.87 -10.67
CA GLU A 47 -8.66 20.36 -10.75
C GLU A 47 -8.88 21.60 -9.87
N THR A 48 -8.40 21.58 -8.62
CA THR A 48 -8.60 22.67 -7.67
C THR A 48 -7.54 23.76 -7.75
N LYS A 49 -6.50 23.58 -8.57
CA LYS A 49 -5.32 24.46 -8.68
C LYS A 49 -4.59 24.67 -7.34
N VAL A 50 -4.65 23.69 -6.44
CA VAL A 50 -3.95 23.70 -5.14
C VAL A 50 -2.66 22.89 -5.21
N ARG A 51 -1.66 23.25 -4.41
CA ARG A 51 -0.40 22.48 -4.34
C ARG A 51 -0.64 21.02 -3.95
N ARG A 52 -0.13 20.09 -4.77
CA ARG A 52 -0.23 18.63 -4.58
C ARG A 52 0.16 18.15 -3.18
N LYS A 53 1.19 18.75 -2.58
CA LYS A 53 1.66 18.40 -1.23
C LYS A 53 0.55 18.53 -0.18
N LEU A 54 -0.22 19.62 -0.22
CA LEU A 54 -1.31 19.87 0.73
C LEU A 54 -2.43 18.84 0.58
N VAL A 55 -2.79 18.50 -0.65
CA VAL A 55 -3.80 17.46 -0.94
C VAL A 55 -3.33 16.09 -0.46
N LYS A 56 -2.06 15.74 -0.72
CA LYS A 56 -1.48 14.46 -0.29
C LYS A 56 -1.42 14.33 1.23
N GLU A 57 -1.11 15.41 1.95
CA GLU A 57 -1.06 15.43 3.42
C GLU A 57 -2.43 15.15 4.07
N ARG A 58 -3.54 15.32 3.34
CA ARG A 58 -4.89 14.96 3.79
C ARG A 58 -5.14 13.46 3.84
N ALA A 59 -4.39 12.68 3.06
CA ALA A 59 -4.55 11.24 2.96
C ALA A 59 -3.54 10.52 3.85
N ARG A 60 -4.03 9.71 4.80
CA ARG A 60 -3.22 8.84 5.65
C ARG A 60 -3.46 7.38 5.28
N LEU A 61 -2.37 6.65 5.09
CA LEU A 61 -2.40 5.22 4.79
C LEU A 61 -2.18 4.40 6.07
N LYS A 62 -3.19 3.62 6.46
CA LYS A 62 -3.02 2.50 7.39
C LYS A 62 -2.61 1.28 6.57
N ARG A 63 -1.37 0.84 6.75
CA ARG A 63 -0.74 -0.22 5.93
C ARG A 63 -1.31 -1.60 6.25
N ALA A 64 -1.36 -2.44 5.22
CA ALA A 64 -1.58 -3.88 5.34
C ALA A 64 -0.35 -4.55 5.95
N THR A 65 -0.58 -5.58 6.74
CA THR A 65 0.46 -6.47 7.32
C THR A 65 0.13 -7.91 6.98
N VAL A 66 1.06 -8.84 7.22
CA VAL A 66 0.82 -10.28 7.02
C VAL A 66 -0.40 -10.79 7.80
N LYS A 67 -0.59 -10.29 9.03
CA LYS A 67 -1.74 -10.67 9.88
C LYS A 67 -3.05 -10.00 9.48
N ASN A 68 -2.97 -8.82 8.85
CA ASN A 68 -4.13 -8.06 8.42
C ASN A 68 -3.88 -7.53 7.00
N PRO A 69 -4.26 -8.29 5.95
CA PRO A 69 -3.95 -7.97 4.56
C PRO A 69 -4.81 -6.82 3.99
N GLN A 70 -5.39 -5.97 4.83
CA GLN A 70 -6.20 -4.84 4.40
C GLN A 70 -5.47 -3.52 4.66
N ALA A 71 -5.31 -2.72 3.60
CA ALA A 71 -4.89 -1.33 3.71
C ALA A 71 -6.11 -0.42 3.76
N ARG A 72 -6.09 0.59 4.63
CA ARG A 72 -7.17 1.59 4.74
C ARG A 72 -6.62 2.98 4.48
N ILE A 73 -7.26 3.70 3.57
CA ILE A 73 -6.95 5.10 3.29
C ILE A 73 -7.95 5.96 4.07
N LYS A 74 -7.45 6.84 4.93
CA LYS A 74 -8.25 7.85 5.62
C LYS A 74 -7.97 9.20 4.98
N VAL A 75 -9.02 9.88 4.53
CA VAL A 75 -8.91 11.21 3.91
C VAL A 75 -9.58 12.25 4.79
N ASN A 76 -8.85 13.29 5.16
CA ASN A 76 -9.44 14.47 5.79
C ASN A 76 -10.14 15.32 4.71
N ARG A 77 -11.46 15.42 4.81
CA ARG A 77 -12.33 16.15 3.87
C ARG A 77 -12.65 17.59 4.28
N GLY A 78 -12.11 18.08 5.40
CA GLY A 78 -12.28 19.48 5.79
C GLY A 78 -11.59 20.44 4.83
N ASP A 79 -11.90 21.73 4.94
CA ASP A 79 -11.45 22.76 4.00
C ASP A 79 -9.93 22.83 3.86
N LEU A 80 -9.47 23.12 2.63
CA LEU A 80 -8.06 23.33 2.34
C LEU A 80 -7.64 24.74 2.74
N PRO A 81 -6.51 24.90 3.45
CA PRO A 81 -6.00 26.22 3.77
C PRO A 81 -5.62 26.95 2.48
N VAL A 82 -6.16 28.15 2.31
CA VAL A 82 -5.87 29.02 1.16
C VAL A 82 -4.44 29.54 1.20
N ILE A 83 -3.86 29.65 2.41
CA ILE A 83 -2.50 30.12 2.67
C ILE A 83 -1.86 29.14 3.65
N LYS A 84 -0.59 28.78 3.45
CA LYS A 84 0.17 27.92 4.37
C LYS A 84 0.45 28.73 5.66
N PRO A 85 -0.14 28.41 6.83
CA PRO A 85 0.34 29.01 8.06
C PRO A 85 1.77 28.51 8.28
N GLY A 86 2.69 29.45 8.45
CA GLY A 86 4.06 29.18 8.88
C GLY A 86 4.07 28.62 10.29
#